data_AF-A0A969LB88-F1
#
_entry.id   AF-A0A969LB88-F1
#
_cell.length_a   1.000
_cell.length_b   1.000
_cell.length_c   1.000
_cell.angle_alpha   90.00
_cell.angle_beta   90.00
_cell.angle_gamma   90.00
#
_symmetry.space_group_name_H-M   'P 1'
#
loop_
_entity.id
_entity.type
_entity.pdbx_description
1 polymer ?
#
loop_
_entity_poly.entity_id
_entity_poly.type
_entity_poly.pdbx_seq_one_letter_code
_entity_poly.pdbx_strand_id
1 'polypeptide(L)'
;MERAEERAQVRAVLARLPERQSKLLVLRYAGFSYTEIATTLGIAAGSVGTLLARAERAFIAQYQQTHGTLEDVHLARRSMP
;
A
#
# COMPACT_ATOMS: atom_id res chain seq x y z
N MET A 1 12.87 6.64 15.74
CA MET A 1 13.09 7.30 14.44
C MET A 1 12.60 6.40 13.31
N GLU A 2 13.15 5.19 13.17
CA GLU A 2 12.82 4.22 12.12
C GLU A 2 11.30 3.97 11.89
N ARG A 3 10.52 3.70 12.94
CA ARG A 3 9.06 3.52 12.83
C ARG A 3 8.30 4.76 12.32
N ALA A 4 8.81 5.96 12.59
CA ALA A 4 8.15 7.20 12.15
C ALA A 4 8.43 7.47 10.67
N GLU A 5 9.63 7.15 10.21
CA GLU A 5 10.06 7.22 8.82
C GLU A 5 9.29 6.22 7.96
N GLU A 6 9.22 4.96 8.39
CA GLU A 6 8.44 3.92 7.70
C GLU A 6 6.95 4.33 7.57
N ARG A 7 6.36 4.85 8.66
CA ARG A 7 4.99 5.39 8.61
C ARG A 7 4.83 6.56 7.64
N ALA A 8 5.84 7.42 7.54
CA ALA A 8 5.81 8.53 6.60
C ALA A 8 5.88 8.04 5.14
N GLN A 9 6.72 7.04 4.86
CA GLN A 9 6.83 6.39 3.56
C GLN A 9 5.51 5.73 3.15
N VAL A 10 4.92 4.92 4.04
CA VAL A 10 3.61 4.29 3.80
C VAL A 10 2.53 5.33 3.52
N ARG A 11 2.45 6.41 4.31
CA ARG A 11 1.48 7.49 4.07
C ARG A 11 1.69 8.18 2.73
N ALA A 12 2.94 8.43 2.34
CA ALA A 12 3.26 9.06 1.06
C ALA A 12 2.84 8.17 -0.12
N VAL A 13 3.05 6.85 -0.02
CA VAL A 13 2.63 5.90 -1.05
C VAL A 13 1.11 5.79 -1.11
N LEU A 14 0.42 5.69 0.03
CA LEU A 14 -1.05 5.67 0.08
C LEU A 14 -1.69 6.92 -0.52
N ALA A 15 -1.03 8.08 -0.39
CA ALA A 15 -1.50 9.34 -0.98
C ALA A 15 -1.37 9.40 -2.51
N ARG A 16 -0.54 8.54 -3.11
CA ARG A 16 -0.36 8.45 -4.58
C ARG A 16 -1.30 7.44 -5.23
N LEU A 17 -1.93 6.56 -4.45
CA LEU A 17 -2.91 5.61 -4.95
C LEU A 17 -4.26 6.30 -5.23
N PRO A 18 -5.08 5.75 -6.15
CA PRO A 18 -6.47 6.14 -6.27
C PRO A 18 -7.16 6.08 -4.91
N GLU A 19 -7.91 7.14 -4.56
CA GLU A 19 -8.49 7.34 -3.23
C GLU A 19 -9.26 6.10 -2.73
N ARG A 20 -10.03 5.47 -3.61
CA ARG A 20 -10.79 4.26 -3.28
C ARG A 20 -9.91 3.06 -2.91
N GLN A 21 -8.76 2.89 -3.57
CA GLN A 21 -7.81 1.82 -3.23
C GLN A 21 -7.11 2.12 -1.90
N SER A 22 -6.69 3.37 -1.69
CA SER A 22 -6.09 3.83 -0.45
C SER A 22 -7.03 3.62 0.75
N LYS A 23 -8.27 4.09 0.65
CA LYS A 23 -9.31 3.88 1.68
C LYS A 23 -9.58 2.40 1.96
N LEU A 24 -9.68 1.58 0.90
CA LEU A 24 -9.91 0.15 1.04
C LEU A 24 -8.78 -0.55 1.82
N LEU A 25 -7.52 -0.22 1.52
CA LEU A 25 -6.37 -0.72 2.27
C LEU A 25 -6.39 -0.25 3.73
N VAL A 26 -6.60 1.04 3.96
CA VAL A 26 -6.65 1.62 5.32
C VAL A 26 -7.70 0.92 6.18
N LEU A 27 -8.92 0.74 5.67
CA LEU A 27 -9.98 0.06 6.41
C LEU A 27 -9.63 -1.41 6.69
N ARG A 28 -9.10 -2.13 5.70
CA ARG A 28 -8.72 -3.53 5.85
C ARG A 28 -7.68 -3.74 6.95
N TYR A 29 -6.63 -2.91 6.96
CA TYR A 29 -5.55 -3.00 7.95
C TYR A 29 -5.91 -2.35 9.29
N ALA A 30 -6.98 -1.53 9.33
CA ALA A 30 -7.60 -1.08 10.57
C ALA A 30 -8.49 -2.16 11.24
N GLY A 31 -8.67 -3.32 10.59
CA GLY A 31 -9.40 -4.46 11.17
C GLY A 31 -10.85 -4.61 10.72
N PHE A 32 -11.31 -3.78 9.77
CA PHE A 32 -12.69 -3.88 9.26
C PHE A 32 -12.88 -5.17 8.47
N SER A 33 -14.04 -5.80 8.63
CA SER A 33 -14.48 -6.95 7.85
C SER A 33 -14.82 -6.55 6.41
N TYR A 34 -14.90 -7.53 5.50
CA TYR A 34 -15.23 -7.25 4.10
C TYR A 34 -16.61 -6.63 3.94
N THR A 35 -17.57 -7.03 4.77
CA THR A 35 -18.92 -6.46 4.81
C THR A 35 -18.93 -5.01 5.29
N GLU A 36 -18.15 -4.67 6.32
CA GLU A 36 -18.04 -3.29 6.80
C GLU A 36 -17.34 -2.40 5.78
N ILE A 37 -16.28 -2.91 5.12
CA ILE A 37 -15.60 -2.21 4.02
C ILE A 37 -16.56 -1.97 2.85
N ALA A 38 -17.33 -2.99 2.47
CA ALA A 38 -18.32 -2.89 1.41
C ALA A 38 -19.34 -1.79 1.66
N THR A 39 -19.92 -1.78 2.87
CA THR A 39 -20.87 -0.76 3.31
C THR A 39 -20.24 0.62 3.36
N THR A 40 -19.05 0.74 3.95
CA THR A 40 -18.35 2.04 4.13
C THR A 40 -18.00 2.68 2.79
N LEU A 41 -17.64 1.88 1.79
CA LEU A 41 -17.23 2.39 0.47
C LEU A 41 -18.38 2.38 -0.56
N GLY A 42 -19.56 1.88 -0.21
CA GLY A 42 -20.69 1.76 -1.13
C GLY A 42 -20.42 0.81 -2.30
N ILE A 43 -19.77 -0.34 -2.03
CA ILE A 43 -19.35 -1.30 -3.05
C ILE A 43 -19.95 -2.68 -2.80
N ALA A 44 -20.04 -3.52 -3.82
CA ALA A 44 -20.51 -4.89 -3.64
C ALA A 44 -19.52 -5.71 -2.79
N ALA A 45 -20.03 -6.43 -1.79
CA ALA A 45 -19.21 -7.25 -0.88
C ALA A 45 -18.37 -8.30 -1.64
N GLY A 46 -18.93 -8.92 -2.69
CA GLY A 46 -18.21 -9.86 -3.55
C GLY A 46 -17.03 -9.24 -4.33
N SER A 47 -17.04 -7.92 -4.53
CA SER A 47 -15.95 -7.21 -5.22
C SER A 47 -14.81 -6.81 -4.30
N VAL A 48 -14.99 -6.85 -2.97
CA VAL A 48 -14.00 -6.37 -2.00
C VAL A 48 -12.68 -7.11 -2.14
N GLY A 49 -12.70 -8.44 -2.23
CA GLY A 49 -11.48 -9.24 -2.37
C GLY A 49 -10.66 -8.90 -3.62
N THR A 50 -11.32 -8.80 -4.78
CA THR A 50 -10.67 -8.45 -6.05
C THR A 50 -10.11 -7.03 -6.04
N LEU A 51 -10.86 -6.08 -5.49
CA LEU A 51 -10.42 -4.69 -5.35
C LEU A 51 -9.25 -4.57 -4.37
N LEU A 52 -9.23 -5.38 -3.31
CA LEU A 52 -8.15 -5.43 -2.34
C LEU A 52 -6.86 -5.96 -2.96
N ALA A 53 -6.91 -7.10 -3.64
CA ALA A 53 -5.76 -7.65 -4.34
C ALA A 53 -5.18 -6.66 -5.38
N ARG A 54 -6.05 -5.91 -6.07
CA ARG A 54 -5.61 -4.86 -7.00
C ARG A 54 -4.95 -3.68 -6.28
N ALA A 55 -5.54 -3.23 -5.16
CA ALA A 55 -5.00 -2.14 -4.36
C ALA A 55 -3.64 -2.49 -3.74
N GLU A 56 -3.48 -3.72 -3.24
CA GLU A 56 -2.21 -4.21 -2.69
C GLU A 56 -1.11 -4.26 -3.75
N ARG A 57 -1.41 -4.77 -4.95
CA ARG A 57 -0.45 -4.77 -6.07
C ARG A 57 -0.04 -3.35 -6.46
N ALA A 58 -1.00 -2.42 -6.53
CA ALA A 58 -0.73 -1.03 -6.83
C ALA A 58 0.14 -0.37 -5.74
N PHE A 59 -0.14 -0.67 -4.47
CA PHE A 59 0.67 -0.21 -3.33
C PHE A 59 2.11 -0.71 -3.45
N ILE A 60 2.32 -2.02 -3.65
CA ILE A 60 3.65 -2.63 -3.76
C ILE A 60 4.43 -2.00 -4.91
N ALA A 61 3.82 -1.88 -6.10
CA ALA A 61 4.46 -1.27 -7.26
C ALA A 61 4.87 0.19 -6.99
N GLN A 62 4.00 0.98 -6.36
CA GLN A 62 4.28 2.37 -6.04
C GLN A 62 5.33 2.51 -4.93
N TYR A 63 5.31 1.62 -3.94
CA TYR A 63 6.27 1.58 -2.85
C TYR A 63 7.68 1.29 -3.39
N GLN A 64 7.83 0.28 -4.24
CA GLN A 64 9.08 -0.07 -4.90
C GLN A 64 9.62 1.06 -5.77
N GLN A 65 8.76 1.73 -6.55
CA GLN A 65 9.16 2.88 -7.36
C GLN A 65 9.65 4.07 -6.53
N THR A 66 9.12 4.24 -5.32
CA THR A 66 9.43 5.42 -4.48
C THR A 66 10.63 5.18 -3.57
N HIS A 67 10.89 3.94 -3.16
CA HIS A 67 11.89 3.60 -2.14
C HIS A 67 13.00 2.66 -2.63
N GLY A 68 12.98 2.26 -3.91
CA GLY A 68 13.81 1.17 -4.42
C GLY A 68 13.35 -0.18 -3.88
N THR A 69 13.73 -1.27 -4.54
CA THR A 69 13.58 -2.58 -3.90
C THR A 69 14.52 -2.65 -2.70
N LEU A 70 14.16 -3.39 -1.65
CA LEU A 70 15.10 -3.70 -0.56
C LEU A 70 16.39 -4.39 -1.08
N GLU A 71 16.41 -4.85 -2.34
CA GLU A 71 17.55 -5.43 -3.04
C GLU A 71 18.51 -4.37 -3.65
N ASP A 72 18.05 -3.17 -4.01
CA ASP A 72 18.87 -2.15 -4.67
C ASP A 72 19.94 -1.53 -3.75
N VAL A 73 19.68 -1.52 -2.43
CA VAL A 73 20.61 -0.98 -1.43
C VAL A 73 21.90 -1.82 -1.33
N HIS A 74 21.86 -3.10 -1.71
CA HIS A 74 23.04 -3.99 -1.65
C HIS A 74 23.92 -3.91 -2.91
N LEU A 75 23.35 -3.57 -4.07
CA LEU A 75 24.10 -3.49 -5.34
C LEU A 75 24.83 -2.15 -5.49
N ALA A 76 24.28 -1.05 -4.96
CA ALA A 76 24.91 0.27 -5.06
C ALA A 76 26.21 0.41 -4.23
N ARG A 77 26.44 -0.46 -3.22
CA ARG A 77 27.67 -0.45 -2.39
C ARG A 77 28.83 -1.27 -2.97
N ARG A 78 28.60 -2.11 -3.98
CA ARG A 78 29.63 -2.99 -4.57
C ARG A 78 30.34 -2.40 -5.80
N SER A 79 29.97 -1.18 -6.21
CA SER A 79 30.51 -0.53 -7.43
C SER A 79 31.04 0.89 -7.21
N MET A 80 31.51 1.23 -6.01
CA MET A 80 32.45 2.34 -5.86
C MET A 80 33.88 1.79 -5.82
N PRO A 81 34.82 2.43 -6.54
CA PRO A 81 36.14 1.89 -6.89
C PRO A 81 37.04 1.60 -5.70
#